data_AF-A9AXW1-F1
#
_entry.id   AF-A9AXW1-F1
#
_cell.length_a   1.000
_cell.length_b   1.000
_cell.length_c   1.000
_cell.angle_alpha   90.00
_cell.angle_beta   90.00
_cell.angle_gamma   90.00
#
_symmetry.space_group_name_H-M   'P 1'
#
loop_
_entity.id
_entity.type
_entity.pdbx_description
1 polymer ?
#
loop_
_entity_poly.entity_id
_entity_poly.type
_entity_poly.pdbx_seq_one_letter_code
_entity_poly.pdbx_strand_id
1 'polypeptide(L)'
;METLFFGIILVVIGLIVASHLAYLSKQEEAKQRSKQRYQQALHDARKNPQDPRLENAARLHRKRYIELLEAEQRQRLRDEQPISRDIETEIAQVKQLAAIANRKPNQNPTSYAEWQQHNQQK
;
A
#
# COMPACT_ATOMS: atom_id res chain seq x y z
N MET A 1 -32.39 38.16 -0.24
CA MET A 1 -31.29 37.71 -1.14
C MET A 1 -30.23 36.87 -0.41
N GLU A 2 -30.18 36.85 0.93
CA GLU A 2 -29.16 36.10 1.69
C GLU A 2 -29.34 34.57 1.69
N THR A 3 -30.56 34.05 1.62
CA THR A 3 -30.83 32.59 1.66
C THR A 3 -30.32 31.82 0.45
N LEU A 4 -30.27 32.45 -0.73
CA LEU A 4 -29.71 31.87 -1.95
C LEU A 4 -28.18 31.75 -1.90
N PHE A 5 -27.50 32.72 -1.25
CA PHE A 5 -26.05 32.70 -1.07
C PHE A 5 -25.60 31.56 -0.15
N PHE A 6 -26.29 31.36 0.98
CA PHE A 6 -25.97 30.26 1.90
C PHE A 6 -26.22 28.88 1.26
N GLY A 7 -27.28 28.72 0.47
CA GLY A 7 -27.54 27.48 -0.26
C GLY A 7 -26.44 27.12 -1.26
N ILE A 8 -25.95 28.10 -2.03
CA ILE A 8 -24.86 27.89 -3.00
C ILE A 8 -23.55 27.54 -2.29
N ILE A 9 -23.21 28.23 -1.19
CA ILE A 9 -22.00 27.96 -0.41
C ILE A 9 -22.00 26.53 0.14
N LEU A 10 -23.12 26.05 0.68
CA LEU A 10 -23.24 24.69 1.21
C LEU A 10 -23.09 23.61 0.12
N VAL A 11 -23.62 23.85 -1.08
CA VAL A 11 -23.46 22.94 -2.22
C VAL A 11 -22.00 22.84 -2.67
N VAL A 12 -21.28 23.97 -2.72
CA VAL A 12 -19.86 23.98 -3.10
C VAL A 12 -19.01 23.24 -2.06
N ILE A 13 -19.24 23.47 -0.77
CA ILE A 13 -18.52 22.76 0.30
C ILE A 13 -18.81 21.26 0.23
N GLY A 14 -20.08 20.87 0.03
CA GLY A 14 -20.47 19.47 -0.12
C GLY A 14 -19.77 18.77 -1.30
N LEU A 15 -19.65 19.44 -2.45
CA LEU A 15 -18.95 18.91 -3.62
C LEU A 15 -17.43 18.78 -3.41
N ILE A 16 -16.82 19.72 -2.68
CA ILE A 16 -15.40 19.66 -2.32
C ILE A 16 -15.14 18.45 -1.41
N VAL A 17 -15.96 18.26 -0.37
CA VAL A 17 -15.83 17.12 0.56
C VAL A 17 -16.06 15.80 -0.14
N ALA A 18 -17.10 15.69 -0.98
CA ALA A 18 -17.38 14.47 -1.75
C ALA A 18 -16.25 14.13 -2.73
N SER A 19 -15.69 15.13 -3.41
CA SER A 19 -14.55 14.94 -4.31
C SER A 19 -13.30 14.48 -3.56
N HIS A 20 -13.06 15.04 -2.37
CA HIS A 20 -11.93 14.67 -1.52
C HIS A 20 -12.09 13.23 -0.97
N LEU A 21 -13.30 12.85 -0.54
CA LEU A 21 -13.61 11.48 -0.10
C LEU A 21 -13.48 10.46 -1.23
N ALA A 22 -13.96 10.78 -2.44
CA ALA A 22 -13.81 9.91 -3.60
C ALA A 22 -12.34 9.74 -4.02
N TYR A 23 -11.54 10.80 -3.89
CA TYR A 23 -10.10 10.75 -4.15
C TYR A 23 -9.37 9.86 -3.13
N LEU A 24 -9.66 10.01 -1.84
CA LEU A 24 -9.10 9.16 -0.77
C LEU A 24 -9.47 7.69 -0.95
N SER A 25 -10.74 7.41 -1.25
CA SER A 25 -11.23 6.04 -1.49
C SER A 25 -10.49 5.37 -2.66
N LYS A 26 -10.34 6.05 -3.80
CA LYS A 26 -9.58 5.51 -4.94
C LYS A 26 -8.11 5.22 -4.61
N GLN A 27 -7.50 6.05 -3.77
CA GLN A 27 -6.12 5.87 -3.37
C GLN A 27 -5.95 4.63 -2.48
N GLU A 28 -6.90 4.41 -1.55
CA GLU A 28 -6.93 3.21 -0.72
C GLU A 28 -7.20 1.93 -1.51
N GLU A 29 -8.14 1.96 -2.46
CA GLU A 29 -8.41 0.82 -3.35
C GLU A 29 -7.17 0.45 -4.18
N ALA A 30 -6.47 1.44 -4.73
CA ALA A 30 -5.23 1.22 -5.48
C ALA A 30 -4.13 0.59 -4.60
N LYS A 31 -4.00 1.07 -3.35
CA LYS A 31 -3.06 0.54 -2.36
C LYS A 31 -3.39 -0.92 -2.01
N GLN A 32 -4.63 -1.22 -1.67
CA GLN A 32 -5.04 -2.58 -1.33
C GLN A 32 -4.89 -3.54 -2.51
N ARG A 33 -5.28 -3.12 -3.72
CA ARG A 33 -5.12 -3.91 -4.93
C ARG A 33 -3.64 -4.18 -5.24
N SER A 34 -2.76 -3.21 -5.02
CA SER A 34 -1.32 -3.40 -5.19
C SER A 34 -0.74 -4.33 -4.13
N LYS A 35 -1.19 -4.22 -2.87
CA LYS A 35 -0.83 -5.13 -1.78
C LYS A 35 -1.19 -6.57 -2.11
N GLN A 36 -2.44 -6.81 -2.53
CA GLN A 36 -2.92 -8.13 -2.93
C GLN A 36 -2.10 -8.70 -4.09
N ARG A 37 -1.86 -7.91 -5.14
CA ARG A 37 -1.03 -8.34 -6.28
C ARG A 37 0.40 -8.70 -5.88
N TYR A 38 0.98 -7.94 -4.95
CA TYR A 38 2.30 -8.25 -4.41
C TYR A 38 2.31 -9.57 -3.63
N GLN A 39 1.34 -9.78 -2.75
CA GLN A 39 1.20 -11.01 -1.98
C GLN A 39 0.96 -12.23 -2.89
N GLN A 40 0.12 -12.08 -3.90
CA GLN A 40 -0.14 -13.13 -4.89
C GLN A 40 1.13 -13.47 -5.68
N ALA A 41 1.89 -12.46 -6.14
CA ALA A 41 3.15 -12.69 -6.83
C ALA A 41 4.21 -13.36 -5.93
N LEU A 42 4.24 -13.04 -4.62
CA LEU A 42 5.07 -13.75 -3.66
C LEU A 42 4.64 -15.21 -3.49
N HIS A 43 3.32 -15.47 -3.46
CA HIS A 43 2.79 -16.83 -3.37
C HIS A 43 3.13 -17.66 -4.61
N ASP A 44 2.97 -17.08 -5.80
CA ASP A 44 3.31 -17.74 -7.07
C ASP A 44 4.81 -18.01 -7.16
N ALA A 45 5.66 -17.04 -6.80
CA ALA A 45 7.12 -17.21 -6.74
C ALA A 45 7.54 -18.27 -5.72
N ARG A 46 6.83 -18.39 -4.59
CA ARG A 46 7.07 -19.45 -3.60
C ARG A 46 6.67 -20.83 -4.13
N LYS A 47 5.56 -20.93 -4.84
CA LYS A 47 5.06 -22.19 -5.40
C LYS A 47 5.96 -22.71 -6.53
N ASN A 48 6.55 -21.79 -7.31
CA ASN A 48 7.49 -22.12 -8.37
C ASN A 48 8.77 -21.28 -8.28
N PRO A 49 9.67 -21.61 -7.34
CA PRO A 49 10.88 -20.81 -7.05
C PRO A 49 11.95 -20.90 -8.16
N GLN A 50 11.78 -21.79 -9.13
CA GLN A 50 12.70 -21.94 -10.26
C GLN A 50 12.34 -21.03 -11.44
N ASP A 51 11.19 -20.35 -11.41
CA ASP A 51 10.78 -19.43 -12.46
C ASP A 51 11.20 -17.98 -12.15
N PRO A 52 12.25 -17.45 -12.80
CA PRO A 52 12.71 -16.08 -12.58
C PRO A 52 11.68 -15.03 -12.99
N ARG A 53 10.66 -15.37 -13.81
CA ARG A 53 9.60 -14.44 -14.19
C ARG A 53 8.69 -14.10 -13.02
N LEU A 54 8.40 -15.08 -12.17
CA LEU A 54 7.56 -14.88 -10.98
C LEU A 54 8.28 -14.05 -9.93
N GLU A 55 9.59 -14.25 -9.77
CA GLU A 55 10.40 -13.40 -8.89
C GLU A 55 10.45 -11.94 -9.40
N ASN A 56 10.64 -11.76 -10.71
CA ASN A 56 10.59 -10.42 -11.33
C ASN A 56 9.22 -9.76 -11.19
N ALA A 57 8.13 -10.52 -11.34
CA ALA A 57 6.78 -10.04 -11.10
C ALA A 57 6.59 -9.59 -9.64
N ALA A 58 7.04 -10.39 -8.67
CA ALA A 58 6.98 -10.03 -7.25
C ALA A 58 7.77 -8.74 -6.95
N ARG A 59 8.98 -8.59 -7.52
CA ARG A 59 9.78 -7.36 -7.42
C ARG A 59 9.07 -6.15 -8.02
N LEU A 60 8.46 -6.31 -9.20
CA LEU A 60 7.72 -5.23 -9.87
C LEU A 60 6.50 -4.79 -9.06
N HIS A 61 5.71 -5.73 -8.56
CA HIS A 61 4.55 -5.44 -7.72
C HIS A 61 4.94 -4.82 -6.38
N ARG A 62 6.06 -5.28 -5.78
CA ARG A 62 6.65 -4.64 -4.60
C ARG A 62 6.96 -3.17 -4.85
N LYS A 63 7.66 -2.89 -5.96
CA LYS A 63 8.07 -1.52 -6.30
C LYS A 63 6.84 -0.61 -6.42
N ARG A 64 5.82 -1.05 -7.17
CA ARG A 64 4.56 -0.29 -7.30
C ARG A 64 3.87 -0.06 -5.97
N TYR A 65 3.85 -1.06 -5.10
CA TYR A 65 3.21 -0.93 -3.79
C TYR A 65 3.96 0.08 -2.89
N ILE A 66 5.28 0.03 -2.85
CA ILE A 66 6.11 1.01 -2.14
C ILE A 66 5.91 2.41 -2.74
N GLU A 67 5.89 2.54 -4.06
CA GLU A 67 5.67 3.82 -4.74
C GLU A 67 4.31 4.44 -4.35
N LEU A 68 3.26 3.63 -4.20
CA LEU A 68 1.96 4.10 -3.73
C LEU A 68 2.00 4.55 -2.26
N LEU A 69 2.70 3.82 -1.38
CA LEU A 69 2.88 4.20 0.02
C LEU A 69 3.70 5.49 0.17
N GLU A 70 4.77 5.63 -0.61
CA GLU A 70 5.61 6.84 -0.63
C GLU A 70 4.87 8.03 -1.26
N ALA A 71 3.97 7.79 -2.22
CA ALA A 71 3.09 8.82 -2.78
C ALA A 71 2.08 9.29 -1.73
N GLU A 72 1.47 8.37 -0.97
CA GLU A 72 0.57 8.73 0.14
C GLU A 72 1.32 9.54 1.21
N GLN A 73 2.53 9.11 1.59
CA GLN A 73 3.37 9.85 2.54
C GLN A 73 3.69 11.26 2.04
N ARG A 74 4.10 11.40 0.76
CA ARG A 74 4.38 12.70 0.14
C ARG A 74 3.14 13.59 0.05
N GLN A 75 1.97 13.01 -0.20
CA GLN A 75 0.73 13.77 -0.24
C GLN A 75 0.35 14.28 1.15
N ARG A 76 0.42 13.43 2.19
CA ARG A 76 0.17 13.86 3.57
C ARG A 76 1.13 14.95 4.03
N LEU A 77 2.42 14.84 3.67
CA LEU A 77 3.40 15.89 3.91
C LEU A 77 3.03 17.21 3.23
N ARG A 78 2.54 17.16 1.99
CA ARG A 78 2.06 18.35 1.26
C ARG A 78 0.82 18.96 1.90
N ASP A 79 -0.09 18.13 2.40
CA ASP A 79 -1.34 18.55 3.03
C ASP A 79 -1.15 18.92 4.52
N GLU A 80 0.10 19.00 5.02
CA GLU A 80 0.46 19.23 6.43
C GLU A 80 -0.26 18.27 7.41
N GLN A 81 -0.67 17.11 6.91
CA GLN A 81 -1.29 16.07 7.70
C GLN A 81 -0.22 15.22 8.38
N PRO A 82 -0.47 14.73 9.61
CA PRO A 82 0.45 13.83 10.27
C PRO A 82 0.69 12.59 9.37
N ILE A 83 1.96 12.29 9.11
CA ILE A 83 2.33 11.00 8.51
C ILE A 83 1.89 9.93 9.50
N SER A 84 0.98 9.05 9.09
CA SER A 84 0.61 7.94 9.95
C SER A 84 1.81 7.01 10.10
N ARG A 85 2.11 6.66 11.36
CA ARG A 85 3.14 5.67 11.72
C ARG A 85 2.93 4.35 10.97
N ASP A 86 1.70 4.03 10.59
CA ASP A 86 1.33 2.89 9.76
C ASP A 86 2.02 2.88 8.39
N ILE A 87 2.15 4.03 7.71
CA ILE A 87 2.73 4.08 6.36
C ILE A 87 4.23 3.78 6.42
N GLU A 88 4.95 4.41 7.36
CA GLU A 88 6.38 4.15 7.58
C GLU A 88 6.62 2.71 8.01
N THR A 89 5.79 2.19 8.91
CA THR A 89 5.85 0.80 9.36
C THR A 89 5.61 -0.16 8.19
N GLU A 90 4.63 0.11 7.33
CA GLU A 90 4.31 -0.75 6.20
C GLU A 90 5.42 -0.75 5.13
N ILE A 91 6.01 0.41 4.82
CA ILE A 91 7.19 0.51 3.94
C ILE A 91 8.36 -0.30 4.52
N ALA A 92 8.63 -0.16 5.82
CA ALA A 92 9.71 -0.89 6.49
C ALA A 92 9.47 -2.40 6.44
N GLN A 93 8.25 -2.86 6.72
CA GLN A 93 7.87 -4.28 6.64
C GLN A 93 8.03 -4.84 5.23
N VAL A 94 7.59 -4.13 4.20
CA VAL A 94 7.72 -4.58 2.80
C VAL A 94 9.20 -4.67 2.39
N LYS A 95 10.02 -3.69 2.80
CA LYS A 95 11.48 -3.70 2.54
C LYS A 95 12.17 -4.85 3.27
N GLN A 96 11.83 -5.10 4.53
CA GLN A 96 12.34 -6.24 5.31
C GLN A 96 11.95 -7.57 4.66
N LEU A 97 10.67 -7.73 4.27
CA LEU A 97 10.17 -8.94 3.63
C LEU A 97 10.93 -9.24 2.33
N ALA A 98 11.25 -8.21 1.55
CA ALA A 98 12.08 -8.37 0.35
C ALA A 98 13.55 -8.73 0.65
N ALA A 99 14.13 -8.17 1.71
CA ALA A 99 15.49 -8.53 2.12
C ALA A 99 15.56 -10.00 2.56
N ILE A 100 14.53 -10.48 3.26
CA ILE A 100 14.35 -11.90 3.59
C ILE A 100 14.15 -12.70 2.31
N ALA A 101 13.36 -12.16 1.37
CA ALA A 101 13.03 -12.82 0.13
C ALA A 101 14.27 -13.23 -0.68
N ASN A 102 15.25 -12.33 -0.72
CA ASN A 102 16.53 -12.55 -1.40
C ASN A 102 17.46 -13.52 -0.65
N ARG A 103 17.27 -13.76 0.66
CA ARG A 103 18.14 -14.64 1.46
C ARG A 103 17.66 -16.10 1.47
N LYS A 104 16.36 -16.36 1.36
CA LYS A 104 15.79 -17.72 1.48
C LYS A 104 14.60 -17.96 0.54
N PRO A 105 14.81 -18.04 -0.78
CA PRO A 105 13.72 -18.13 -1.77
C PRO A 105 12.65 -19.20 -1.46
N ASN A 106 13.04 -20.37 -0.94
CA ASN A 106 12.12 -21.47 -0.61
C ASN A 106 11.38 -21.34 0.72
N GLN A 107 11.74 -20.37 1.58
CA GLN A 107 11.11 -20.15 2.89
C GLN A 107 10.54 -18.72 3.00
N ASN A 108 10.29 -18.08 1.86
CA ASN A 108 9.84 -16.71 1.84
C ASN A 108 8.40 -16.60 2.34
N PRO A 109 8.16 -15.80 3.39
CA PRO A 109 6.81 -15.48 3.83
C PRO A 109 6.09 -14.71 2.72
N THR A 110 4.79 -14.99 2.54
CA THR A 110 3.97 -14.23 1.59
C THR A 110 3.39 -12.96 2.20
N SER A 111 3.50 -12.82 3.53
CA SER A 111 3.14 -11.63 4.28
C SER A 111 4.07 -11.43 5.50
N TYR A 112 4.13 -10.20 6.01
CA TYR A 112 4.92 -9.92 7.21
C TYR A 112 4.36 -10.61 8.47
N ALA A 113 3.03 -10.76 8.57
CA ALA A 113 2.40 -11.49 9.67
C ALA A 113 2.83 -12.98 9.68
N GLU A 114 2.87 -13.62 8.51
CA GLU A 114 3.36 -14.99 8.35
C GLU A 114 4.84 -15.11 8.75
N TRP A 115 5.67 -14.10 8.43
CA TRP A 115 7.06 -14.06 8.88
C TRP A 115 7.16 -13.97 10.40
N GLN A 116 6.41 -13.07 11.04
CA GLN A 116 6.44 -12.91 12.49
C GLN A 116 6.10 -14.22 13.19
N GLN A 117 5.04 -14.91 12.74
CA GLN A 117 4.66 -16.22 13.28
C GLN A 117 5.78 -17.26 13.13
N HIS A 118 6.42 -17.34 11.96
CA HIS A 118 7.49 -18.29 11.70
C HIS A 118 8.75 -18.05 12.56
N ASN A 119 9.03 -16.80 12.98
CA ASN A 119 10.20 -16.48 13.81
C ASN A 119 9.91 -16.51 15.32
N GLN A 120 8.64 -16.60 15.73
CA GLN A 120 8.29 -16.80 17.15
C GLN A 120 8.19 -18.28 17.56
N GLN A 121 8.19 -19.21 16.60
CA GLN A 121 8.14 -20.66 16.85
C GLN A 121 9.53 -21.34 16.84
N LYS A 122 10.61 -20.56 16.84
CA LYS A 122 12.00 -21.05 16.94
C LYS A 122 12.67 -20.53 18.19
#